data_AF-A0A7C1ILP9-F1
#
_entry.id   AF-A0A7C1ILP9-F1
#
_cell.length_a   1.000
_cell.length_b   1.000
_cell.length_c   1.000
_cell.angle_alpha   90.00
_cell.angle_beta   90.00
_cell.angle_gamma   90.00
#
_symmetry.space_group_name_H-M   'P 1'
#
loop_
_entity.id
_entity.type
_entity.pdbx_description
1 polymer ?
#
loop_
_entity_poly.entity_id
_entity_poly.type
_entity_poly.pdbx_seq_one_letter_code
_entity_poly.pdbx_strand_id
1 'polypeptide(L)'
;MANDRNTSALERRARSWFEFDVETPSDADSDAILTRTAALALAPSYAPGDTPPFAPSEWHTLRSDALRFVSALDTSRAERIADIAADLLTSAPLAPPLRFVDTLPEPHPPVSLIFSAWPHATHELWPIMVDALVVNGAQAVHDTWLDDDNRVRKAIRYDVEADRLIEGENATPQHPKRSLLLLGPVDNERVWHQQLDESLRASGIEVLNPYRMALIADDKWATYERWRAASVATPETRLITRATIDTAEESLRHIRQLGECVVVKPRCGTAARNVTITTDIDEALDAVRSILRDDDAIIQPFQNDLRWSGESDTAYPTVLRINVVRGECGTVRAESGYLHVAPTAEQLVASVAQFGRGRSICRNSLEIGGMPITESETLVFESIAEKPFAR
;
A
#
# COMPACT_ATOMS: atom_id res chain seq x y z
N MET A 1 -4.56 -36.55 -22.91
CA MET A 1 -3.69 -37.16 -21.87
C MET A 1 -2.38 -36.38 -21.71
N ALA A 2 -2.44 -35.06 -21.49
CA ALA A 2 -1.27 -34.20 -21.30
C ALA A 2 -1.34 -33.37 -20.00
N ASN A 3 -2.29 -33.66 -19.10
CA ASN A 3 -2.60 -32.83 -17.93
C ASN A 3 -2.14 -33.38 -16.57
N ASP A 4 -1.67 -34.63 -16.47
CA ASP A 4 -1.31 -35.21 -15.16
C ASP A 4 0.16 -35.05 -14.77
N ARG A 5 1.06 -34.85 -15.73
CA ARG A 5 2.52 -34.83 -15.44
C ARG A 5 3.00 -33.50 -14.87
N ASN A 6 2.41 -32.37 -15.30
CA ASN A 6 2.79 -31.03 -14.79
C ASN A 6 2.30 -30.78 -13.36
N THR A 7 1.09 -31.26 -13.01
CA THR A 7 0.52 -31.15 -11.67
C THR A 7 1.41 -31.84 -10.63
N SER A 8 1.95 -33.02 -10.96
CA SER A 8 2.87 -33.75 -10.08
C SER A 8 4.25 -33.10 -9.88
N ALA A 9 4.69 -32.28 -10.83
CA ALA A 9 5.98 -31.57 -10.75
C ALA A 9 5.85 -30.29 -9.93
N LEU A 10 4.74 -29.57 -10.10
CA LEU A 10 4.35 -28.42 -9.27
C LEU A 10 4.10 -28.83 -7.82
N GLU A 11 3.39 -29.92 -7.56
CA GLU A 11 3.20 -30.45 -6.21
C GLU A 11 4.52 -30.86 -5.53
N ARG A 12 5.41 -31.57 -6.24
CA ARG A 12 6.71 -31.98 -5.68
C ARG A 12 7.62 -30.79 -5.39
N ARG A 13 7.57 -29.74 -6.22
CA ARG A 13 8.37 -28.53 -6.07
C ARG A 13 7.80 -27.62 -4.97
N ALA A 14 6.47 -27.52 -4.86
CA ALA A 14 5.80 -26.88 -3.73
C ALA A 14 6.18 -27.58 -2.40
N ARG A 15 6.16 -28.91 -2.34
CA ARG A 15 6.59 -29.68 -1.15
C ARG A 15 8.07 -29.48 -0.78
N SER A 16 8.94 -29.17 -1.74
CA SER A 16 10.38 -28.92 -1.47
C SER A 16 10.68 -27.53 -0.87
N TRP A 17 9.71 -26.61 -0.89
CA TRP A 17 9.85 -25.25 -0.34
C TRP A 17 9.34 -25.13 1.10
N PHE A 18 8.97 -26.26 1.72
CA PHE A 18 8.42 -26.31 3.07
C PHE A 18 9.02 -27.51 3.83
N GLU A 19 9.71 -27.25 4.95
CA GLU A 19 9.89 -28.27 5.99
C GLU A 19 8.56 -28.39 6.73
N PHE A 20 7.87 -29.52 6.53
CA PHE A 20 6.69 -29.88 7.30
C PHE A 20 7.09 -30.91 8.35
N ASP A 21 7.00 -30.55 9.62
CA ASP A 21 7.10 -31.49 10.74
C ASP A 21 5.74 -31.64 11.40
N VAL A 22 4.76 -32.25 10.71
CA VAL A 22 3.56 -32.77 11.40
C VAL A 22 2.94 -33.96 10.68
N GLU A 23 2.85 -35.10 11.37
CA GLU A 23 1.94 -36.19 11.04
C GLU A 23 0.50 -35.71 11.28
N THR A 24 -0.30 -35.66 10.22
CA THR A 24 -1.73 -35.25 10.14
C THR A 24 -2.06 -33.78 10.46
N PRO A 25 -2.60 -32.99 9.50
CA PRO A 25 -2.94 -31.59 9.74
C PRO A 25 -4.26 -31.44 10.49
N SER A 26 -4.29 -30.49 11.42
CA SER A 26 -5.52 -29.99 12.03
C SER A 26 -6.31 -29.11 11.04
N ASP A 27 -7.60 -28.86 11.27
CA ASP A 27 -8.44 -28.01 10.38
C ASP A 27 -7.86 -26.59 10.15
N ALA A 28 -7.04 -26.08 11.09
CA ALA A 28 -6.35 -24.80 10.97
C ALA A 28 -5.18 -24.82 9.95
N ASP A 29 -4.57 -25.98 9.72
CA ASP A 29 -3.51 -26.16 8.72
C ASP A 29 -4.09 -26.31 7.31
N SER A 30 -5.30 -26.87 7.21
CA SER A 30 -6.04 -27.03 5.95
C SER A 30 -6.38 -25.68 5.29
N ASP A 31 -6.73 -24.65 6.07
CA ASP A 31 -7.04 -23.30 5.54
C ASP A 31 -5.79 -22.59 4.98
N ALA A 32 -4.63 -22.74 5.63
CA ALA A 32 -3.35 -22.20 5.14
C ALA A 32 -2.87 -22.94 3.87
N ILE A 33 -3.09 -24.26 3.83
CA ILE A 33 -2.81 -25.11 2.67
C ILE A 33 -3.73 -24.74 1.50
N LEU A 34 -5.04 -24.54 1.73
CA LEU A 34 -6.00 -24.14 0.70
C LEU A 34 -5.72 -22.73 0.17
N THR A 35 -5.39 -21.78 1.04
CA THR A 35 -5.05 -20.40 0.66
C THR A 35 -3.79 -20.35 -0.21
N ARG A 36 -2.74 -21.09 0.16
CA ARG A 36 -1.51 -21.16 -0.63
C ARG A 36 -1.66 -22.01 -1.89
N THR A 37 -2.48 -23.06 -1.86
CA THR A 37 -2.76 -23.90 -3.04
C THR A 37 -3.61 -23.13 -4.05
N ALA A 38 -4.56 -22.30 -3.62
CA ALA A 38 -5.32 -21.40 -4.49
C ALA A 38 -4.42 -20.29 -5.05
N ALA A 39 -3.56 -19.67 -4.23
CA ALA A 39 -2.57 -18.69 -4.69
C ALA A 39 -1.57 -19.29 -5.70
N LEU A 40 -1.13 -20.54 -5.51
CA LEU A 40 -0.22 -21.24 -6.43
C LEU A 40 -0.91 -21.78 -7.69
N ALA A 41 -2.19 -22.16 -7.62
CA ALA A 41 -2.98 -22.54 -8.79
C ALA A 41 -3.27 -21.34 -9.71
N LEU A 42 -3.26 -20.13 -9.13
CA LEU A 42 -3.46 -18.86 -9.83
C LEU A 42 -2.15 -18.13 -10.16
N ALA A 43 -1.01 -18.53 -9.58
CA ALA A 43 0.30 -17.98 -9.86
C ALA A 43 0.92 -18.70 -11.04
N PRO A 44 1.06 -18.08 -12.21
CA PRO A 44 2.06 -18.54 -13.14
C PRO A 44 3.42 -18.28 -12.48
N SER A 45 4.30 -19.28 -12.52
CA SER A 45 5.67 -19.20 -12.02
C SER A 45 6.37 -17.96 -12.57
N TYR A 46 6.74 -16.99 -11.72
CA TYR A 46 7.50 -15.81 -12.17
C TYR A 46 8.79 -15.64 -11.37
N ALA A 47 9.89 -15.54 -12.10
CA ALA A 47 11.18 -15.15 -11.56
C ALA A 47 11.26 -13.63 -11.48
N PRO A 48 12.19 -13.07 -10.68
CA PRO A 48 12.51 -11.64 -10.75
C PRO A 48 12.88 -11.25 -12.19
N GLY A 49 12.10 -10.35 -12.79
CA GLY A 49 12.30 -9.88 -14.17
C GLY A 49 11.17 -10.21 -15.15
N ASP A 50 10.21 -11.06 -14.78
CA ASP A 50 9.05 -11.33 -15.63
C ASP A 50 7.99 -10.23 -15.53
N THR A 51 7.49 -9.78 -16.68
CA THR A 51 6.37 -8.84 -16.80
C THR A 51 5.12 -9.40 -16.12
N PRO A 52 4.36 -8.63 -15.31
CA PRO A 52 3.09 -9.11 -14.78
C PRO A 52 2.19 -9.49 -15.96
N PRO A 53 1.61 -10.71 -15.99
CA PRO A 53 0.95 -11.24 -17.18
C PRO A 53 -0.46 -10.68 -17.42
N PHE A 54 -0.99 -9.84 -16.51
CA PHE A 54 -2.39 -9.46 -16.53
C PHE A 54 -2.61 -7.94 -16.52
N ALA A 55 -3.30 -7.43 -17.53
CA ALA A 55 -3.76 -6.05 -17.58
C ALA A 55 -4.82 -5.75 -16.51
N PRO A 56 -5.02 -4.49 -16.06
CA PRO A 56 -6.07 -4.05 -15.10
C PRO A 56 -7.49 -4.61 -15.35
N SER A 57 -7.84 -4.92 -16.60
CA SER A 57 -9.12 -5.54 -16.97
C SER A 57 -9.21 -7.05 -16.69
N GLU A 58 -8.08 -7.76 -16.65
CA GLU A 58 -8.00 -9.21 -16.43
C GLU A 58 -8.09 -9.59 -14.93
N TRP A 59 -8.01 -8.59 -14.04
CA TRP A 59 -8.22 -8.71 -12.59
C TRP A 59 -9.63 -9.14 -12.23
N HIS A 60 -10.64 -8.61 -12.92
CA HIS A 60 -12.01 -9.03 -12.71
C HIS A 60 -12.20 -10.50 -13.05
N THR A 61 -11.49 -11.00 -14.06
CA THR A 61 -11.53 -12.41 -14.48
C THR A 61 -10.81 -13.30 -13.48
N LEU A 62 -9.59 -12.97 -13.07
CA LEU A 62 -8.83 -13.73 -12.06
C LEU A 62 -9.50 -13.74 -10.70
N ARG A 63 -10.02 -12.60 -10.26
CA ARG A 63 -10.85 -12.50 -9.05
C ARG A 63 -12.11 -13.34 -9.20
N SER A 64 -12.79 -13.31 -10.35
CA SER A 64 -13.97 -14.15 -10.60
C SER A 64 -13.65 -15.64 -10.66
N ASP A 65 -12.47 -16.03 -11.15
CA ASP A 65 -12.03 -17.43 -11.23
C ASP A 65 -11.57 -17.95 -9.86
N ALA A 66 -10.86 -17.11 -9.09
CA ALA A 66 -10.57 -17.36 -7.69
C ALA A 66 -11.86 -17.48 -6.87
N LEU A 67 -12.77 -16.51 -7.00
CA LEU A 67 -14.07 -16.57 -6.32
C LEU A 67 -14.89 -17.78 -6.76
N ARG A 68 -14.83 -18.22 -8.03
CA ARG A 68 -15.49 -19.46 -8.48
C ARG A 68 -14.88 -20.70 -7.82
N PHE A 69 -13.56 -20.79 -7.74
CA PHE A 69 -12.87 -21.89 -7.06
C PHE A 69 -13.16 -21.91 -5.55
N VAL A 70 -13.14 -20.74 -4.92
CA VAL A 70 -13.31 -20.60 -3.46
C VAL A 70 -14.79 -20.55 -3.05
N SER A 71 -15.74 -20.24 -3.95
CA SER A 71 -17.19 -20.36 -3.70
C SER A 71 -17.68 -21.80 -3.51
N ALA A 72 -16.82 -22.78 -3.76
CA ALA A 72 -17.02 -24.17 -3.34
C ALA A 72 -16.67 -24.42 -1.86
N LEU A 73 -16.12 -23.42 -1.18
CA LEU A 73 -15.77 -23.39 0.25
C LEU A 73 -16.65 -22.33 0.95
N ASP A 74 -16.94 -22.53 2.24
CA ASP A 74 -17.94 -21.76 2.99
C ASP A 74 -17.69 -20.23 3.00
N THR A 75 -18.79 -19.48 3.09
CA THR A 75 -19.11 -18.29 2.28
C THR A 75 -18.58 -16.93 2.77
N SER A 76 -17.81 -16.84 3.86
CA SER A 76 -17.22 -15.57 4.33
C SER A 76 -15.69 -15.54 4.32
N ARG A 77 -15.03 -16.69 4.50
CA ARG A 77 -13.57 -16.82 4.38
C ARG A 77 -13.13 -16.84 2.92
N ALA A 78 -14.03 -17.22 2.02
CA ALA A 78 -13.74 -17.39 0.61
C ALA A 78 -13.24 -16.11 -0.08
N GLU A 79 -13.95 -15.00 0.12
CA GLU A 79 -13.59 -13.69 -0.43
C GLU A 79 -12.23 -13.23 0.11
N ARG A 80 -12.00 -13.46 1.40
CA ARG A 80 -10.75 -13.06 2.06
C ARG A 80 -9.53 -13.87 1.56
N ILE A 81 -9.71 -15.16 1.32
CA ILE A 81 -8.68 -16.02 0.71
C ILE A 81 -8.37 -15.53 -0.72
N ALA A 82 -9.38 -15.13 -1.48
CA ALA A 82 -9.19 -14.57 -2.82
C ALA A 82 -8.42 -13.23 -2.78
N ASP A 83 -8.71 -12.35 -1.81
CA ASP A 83 -7.96 -11.10 -1.64
C ASP A 83 -6.49 -11.35 -1.27
N ILE A 84 -6.20 -12.29 -0.38
CA ILE A 84 -4.82 -12.67 -0.02
C ILE A 84 -4.10 -13.29 -1.21
N ALA A 85 -4.77 -14.15 -1.98
CA ALA A 85 -4.20 -14.70 -3.20
C ALA A 85 -3.89 -13.58 -4.20
N ALA A 86 -4.77 -12.60 -4.36
CA ALA A 86 -4.51 -11.43 -5.18
C ALA A 86 -3.26 -10.69 -4.70
N ASP A 87 -3.14 -10.38 -3.40
CA ASP A 87 -1.97 -9.70 -2.81
C ASP A 87 -0.65 -10.42 -3.12
N LEU A 88 -0.65 -11.76 -2.99
CA LEU A 88 0.52 -12.62 -3.24
C LEU A 88 0.90 -12.68 -4.73
N LEU A 89 -0.06 -12.54 -5.63
CA LEU A 89 0.16 -12.53 -7.08
C LEU A 89 0.71 -11.19 -7.57
N THR A 90 0.37 -10.09 -6.90
CA THR A 90 0.69 -8.72 -7.33
C THR A 90 1.86 -8.10 -6.59
N SER A 91 2.20 -8.60 -5.40
CA SER A 91 3.25 -8.01 -4.59
C SER A 91 4.07 -9.07 -3.86
N ALA A 92 5.36 -8.82 -3.74
CA ALA A 92 6.17 -9.56 -2.79
C ALA A 92 5.73 -9.16 -1.37
N PRO A 93 5.47 -10.13 -0.48
CA PRO A 93 4.87 -9.84 0.82
C PRO A 93 5.77 -8.92 1.64
N LEU A 94 5.28 -7.72 1.95
CA LEU A 94 5.89 -6.84 2.95
C LEU A 94 5.42 -7.23 4.36
N ALA A 95 4.15 -7.58 4.49
CA ALA A 95 3.54 -7.96 5.74
C ALA A 95 3.85 -9.43 6.07
N PRO A 96 3.97 -9.79 7.35
CA PRO A 96 4.15 -11.15 7.77
C PRO A 96 2.87 -11.97 7.50
N PRO A 97 2.94 -13.32 7.57
CA PRO A 97 1.81 -14.18 7.26
C PRO A 97 0.55 -13.81 8.05
N LEU A 98 -0.62 -13.91 7.39
CA LEU A 98 -1.93 -13.75 8.04
C LEU A 98 -2.46 -15.10 8.51
N ARG A 99 -2.89 -15.17 9.77
CA ARG A 99 -3.56 -16.32 10.38
C ARG A 99 -4.99 -15.97 10.75
N PHE A 100 -5.94 -16.85 10.41
CA PHE A 100 -7.31 -16.74 10.90
C PHE A 100 -7.44 -17.35 12.28
N VAL A 101 -8.15 -16.65 13.16
CA VAL A 101 -8.53 -17.12 14.50
C VAL A 101 -10.01 -16.83 14.71
N ASP A 102 -10.70 -17.66 15.50
CA ASP A 102 -12.13 -17.43 15.75
C ASP A 102 -12.34 -16.21 16.66
N THR A 103 -11.46 -16.01 17.64
CA THR A 103 -11.54 -14.91 18.61
C THR A 103 -10.18 -14.27 18.82
N LEU A 104 -10.14 -12.93 18.77
CA LEU A 104 -8.94 -12.14 19.00
C LEU A 104 -8.62 -12.02 20.50
N PRO A 105 -7.33 -11.94 20.87
CA PRO A 105 -6.90 -11.80 22.27
C PRO A 105 -7.20 -10.40 22.83
N GLU A 106 -7.63 -10.33 24.09
CA GLU A 106 -7.77 -9.08 24.87
C GLU A 106 -6.41 -8.58 25.40
N PRO A 107 -6.24 -7.26 25.67
CA PRO A 107 -7.21 -6.18 25.51
C PRO A 107 -7.33 -5.66 24.07
N HIS A 108 -8.46 -5.04 23.74
CA HIS A 108 -8.62 -4.30 22.48
C HIS A 108 -7.60 -3.16 22.33
N PRO A 109 -6.93 -3.06 21.16
CA PRO A 109 -6.13 -1.90 20.83
C PRO A 109 -6.97 -0.61 20.81
N PRO A 110 -6.48 0.51 21.36
CA PRO A 110 -7.22 1.76 21.44
C PRO A 110 -7.36 2.48 20.10
N VAL A 111 -6.50 2.16 19.12
CA VAL A 111 -6.46 2.79 17.80
C VAL A 111 -6.95 1.80 16.74
N SER A 112 -7.89 2.24 15.90
CA SER A 112 -8.32 1.51 14.71
C SER A 112 -7.86 2.20 13.43
N LEU A 113 -7.17 1.47 12.57
CA LEU A 113 -6.90 1.85 11.18
C LEU A 113 -8.08 1.34 10.35
N ILE A 114 -9.03 2.21 10.00
CA ILE A 114 -10.23 1.81 9.28
C ILE A 114 -10.01 1.95 7.78
N PHE A 115 -10.34 0.90 7.03
CA PHE A 115 -10.11 0.82 5.59
C PHE A 115 -11.24 0.13 4.85
N SER A 116 -11.26 0.24 3.52
CA SER A 116 -12.30 -0.36 2.67
C SER A 116 -11.75 -1.01 1.39
N ALA A 117 -10.63 -0.50 0.87
CA ALA A 117 -10.04 -1.03 -0.35
C ALA A 117 -9.21 -2.29 -0.10
N TRP A 118 -9.56 -3.34 -0.82
CA TRP A 118 -8.71 -4.48 -1.18
C TRP A 118 -8.38 -4.42 -2.67
N PRO A 119 -7.27 -5.04 -3.17
CA PRO A 119 -6.17 -5.74 -2.50
C PRO A 119 -5.11 -4.83 -1.86
N HIS A 120 -4.13 -5.42 -1.16
CA HIS A 120 -2.91 -4.87 -0.56
C HIS A 120 -3.04 -4.15 0.79
N ALA A 121 -4.21 -4.16 1.43
CA ALA A 121 -4.38 -3.41 2.66
C ALA A 121 -3.45 -3.88 3.77
N THR A 122 -3.13 -5.17 3.86
CA THR A 122 -2.17 -5.68 4.87
C THR A 122 -0.76 -5.12 4.67
N HIS A 123 -0.31 -4.94 3.43
CA HIS A 123 1.00 -4.38 3.11
C HIS A 123 1.11 -2.88 3.39
N GLU A 124 0.04 -2.12 3.17
CA GLU A 124 0.02 -0.68 3.48
C GLU A 124 -0.25 -0.41 4.98
N LEU A 125 -1.03 -1.26 5.65
CA LEU A 125 -1.40 -1.08 7.05
C LEU A 125 -0.37 -1.65 8.02
N TRP A 126 0.30 -2.77 7.70
CA TRP A 126 1.25 -3.40 8.62
C TRP A 126 2.38 -2.46 9.08
N PRO A 127 3.05 -1.68 8.21
CA PRO A 127 4.06 -0.72 8.65
C PRO A 127 3.50 0.28 9.66
N ILE A 128 2.28 0.80 9.40
CA ILE A 128 1.60 1.76 10.29
C ILE A 128 1.22 1.09 11.62
N MET A 129 0.78 -0.17 11.58
CA MET A 129 0.48 -0.95 12.79
C MET A 129 1.73 -1.14 13.63
N VAL A 130 2.86 -1.50 13.02
CA VAL A 130 4.14 -1.67 13.69
C VAL A 130 4.58 -0.37 14.37
N ASP A 131 4.45 0.76 13.69
CA ASP A 131 4.79 2.07 14.25
C ASP A 131 3.86 2.47 15.40
N ALA A 132 2.57 2.17 15.25
CA ALA A 132 1.56 2.43 16.27
C ALA A 132 1.68 1.51 17.51
N LEU A 133 2.41 0.38 17.44
CA LEU A 133 2.69 -0.47 18.60
C LEU A 133 3.53 0.24 19.66
N VAL A 134 4.29 1.27 19.27
CA VAL A 134 5.06 2.11 20.20
C VAL A 134 4.13 2.86 21.19
N VAL A 135 2.82 2.95 20.91
CA VAL A 135 1.88 3.84 21.62
C VAL A 135 0.63 3.13 22.15
N ASN A 136 0.69 1.82 22.49
CA ASN A 136 -0.40 0.95 23.02
C ASN A 136 -1.14 0.08 21.97
N GLY A 137 -0.60 -0.06 20.76
CA GLY A 137 -1.12 -0.98 19.73
C GLY A 137 -2.23 -0.41 18.86
N ALA A 138 -2.31 -0.91 17.63
CA ALA A 138 -3.34 -0.61 16.65
C ALA A 138 -3.94 -1.89 16.07
N GLN A 139 -5.16 -1.79 15.57
CA GLN A 139 -5.83 -2.84 14.82
C GLN A 139 -6.31 -2.29 13.48
N ALA A 140 -6.23 -3.10 12.43
CA ALA A 140 -6.83 -2.79 11.14
C ALA A 140 -8.27 -3.30 11.10
N VAL A 141 -9.22 -2.46 10.67
CA VAL A 141 -10.65 -2.74 10.69
C VAL A 141 -11.23 -2.41 9.34
N HIS A 142 -11.77 -3.40 8.63
CA HIS A 142 -12.55 -3.12 7.43
C HIS A 142 -13.82 -2.36 7.83
N ASP A 143 -14.26 -1.40 7.03
CA ASP A 143 -15.44 -0.57 7.34
C ASP A 143 -16.71 -1.39 7.64
N THR A 144 -16.93 -2.49 6.92
CA THR A 144 -18.04 -3.44 7.14
C THR A 144 -17.91 -4.27 8.43
N TRP A 145 -16.77 -4.22 9.12
CA TRP A 145 -16.53 -4.91 10.40
C TRP A 145 -16.88 -4.06 11.62
N LEU A 146 -17.30 -2.83 11.40
CA LEU A 146 -18.02 -2.05 12.40
C LEU A 146 -19.46 -2.56 12.51
N ASP A 147 -20.07 -2.45 13.69
CA ASP A 147 -21.52 -2.55 13.85
C ASP A 147 -22.20 -1.19 13.64
N ASP A 148 -23.53 -1.16 13.76
CA ASP A 148 -24.33 0.05 13.61
C ASP A 148 -24.00 1.13 14.65
N ASP A 149 -23.37 0.75 15.76
CA ASP A 149 -22.89 1.65 16.81
C ASP A 149 -21.42 2.08 16.60
N ASN A 150 -20.76 1.72 15.48
CA ASN A 150 -19.32 1.90 15.26
C ASN A 150 -18.42 1.15 16.25
N ARG A 151 -18.86 0.00 16.77
CA ARG A 151 -18.01 -0.92 17.55
C ARG A 151 -17.34 -1.93 16.64
N VAL A 152 -16.08 -2.26 16.95
CA VAL A 152 -15.28 -3.17 16.15
C VAL A 152 -15.68 -4.61 16.43
N ARG A 153 -16.35 -5.27 15.48
CA ARG A 153 -16.72 -6.70 15.58
C ARG A 153 -15.59 -7.63 15.15
N LYS A 154 -14.83 -7.24 14.13
CA LYS A 154 -13.74 -8.03 13.56
C LYS A 154 -12.55 -7.12 13.25
N ALA A 155 -11.34 -7.66 13.35
CA ALA A 155 -10.12 -6.89 13.06
C ALA A 155 -8.96 -7.78 12.62
N ILE A 156 -7.94 -7.12 12.07
CA ILE A 156 -6.59 -7.66 11.89
C ILE A 156 -5.68 -7.02 12.94
N ARG A 157 -4.91 -7.84 13.67
CA ARG A 157 -3.92 -7.42 14.67
C ARG A 157 -2.55 -7.99 14.31
N TYR A 158 -1.49 -7.35 14.79
CA TYR A 158 -0.14 -7.90 14.68
C TYR A 158 0.23 -8.58 15.99
N ASP A 159 0.49 -9.87 15.91
CA ASP A 159 1.02 -10.73 16.96
C ASP A 159 2.55 -10.62 16.91
N VAL A 160 3.09 -9.76 17.77
CA VAL A 160 4.52 -9.43 17.85
C VAL A 160 5.36 -10.65 18.21
N GLU A 161 4.87 -11.48 19.13
CA GLU A 161 5.65 -12.63 19.63
C GLU A 161 5.86 -13.69 18.54
N ALA A 162 4.83 -13.92 17.73
CA ALA A 162 4.89 -14.88 16.63
C ALA A 162 5.21 -14.26 15.26
N ASP A 163 5.54 -12.96 15.23
CA ASP A 163 5.77 -12.15 14.03
C ASP A 163 4.78 -12.45 12.90
N ARG A 164 3.48 -12.25 13.17
CA ARG A 164 2.42 -12.55 12.21
C ARG A 164 1.22 -11.64 12.36
N LEU A 165 0.42 -11.53 11.31
CA LEU A 165 -0.90 -10.92 11.42
C LEU A 165 -1.93 -11.97 11.85
N ILE A 166 -2.88 -11.58 12.69
CA ILE A 166 -4.03 -12.40 13.09
C ILE A 166 -5.33 -11.69 12.72
N GLU A 167 -6.24 -12.38 12.05
CA GLU A 167 -7.58 -11.89 11.71
C GLU A 167 -8.63 -12.71 12.47
N GLY A 168 -9.55 -12.05 13.16
CA GLY A 168 -10.60 -12.73 13.92
C GLY A 168 -11.65 -11.79 14.48
N GLU A 169 -12.65 -12.37 15.16
CA GLU A 169 -13.71 -11.59 15.80
C GLU A 169 -13.29 -11.13 17.20
N ASN A 170 -13.79 -9.98 17.62
CA ASN A 170 -13.71 -9.56 19.00
C ASN A 170 -14.81 -10.24 19.80
N ALA A 171 -14.43 -10.87 20.91
CA ALA A 171 -15.37 -11.53 21.83
C ALA A 171 -16.49 -10.58 22.30
N THR A 172 -16.15 -9.30 22.47
CA THR A 172 -17.10 -8.23 22.77
C THR A 172 -16.79 -7.03 21.88
N PRO A 173 -17.68 -6.61 20.96
CA PRO A 173 -17.44 -5.42 20.17
C PRO A 173 -17.27 -4.17 21.05
N GLN A 174 -16.24 -3.37 20.78
CA GLN A 174 -15.94 -2.13 21.52
C GLN A 174 -15.69 -0.96 20.57
N HIS A 175 -15.99 0.26 21.03
CA HIS A 175 -15.59 1.46 20.32
C HIS A 175 -14.08 1.63 20.38
N PRO A 176 -13.42 1.95 19.26
CA PRO A 176 -12.05 2.45 19.33
C PRO A 176 -12.04 3.80 20.04
N LYS A 177 -10.94 4.12 20.73
CA LYS A 177 -10.75 5.47 21.29
C LYS A 177 -10.43 6.46 20.18
N ARG A 178 -9.62 6.00 19.21
CA ARG A 178 -9.12 6.79 18.09
C ARG A 178 -9.22 6.00 16.80
N SER A 179 -9.43 6.71 15.69
CA SER A 179 -9.48 6.09 14.37
C SER A 179 -8.67 6.89 13.35
N LEU A 180 -7.98 6.16 12.47
CA LEU A 180 -7.32 6.70 11.30
C LEU A 180 -7.97 6.07 10.06
N LEU A 181 -8.49 6.89 9.15
CA LEU A 181 -9.19 6.43 7.95
C LEU A 181 -8.21 6.34 6.79
N LEU A 182 -8.00 5.16 6.23
CA LEU A 182 -6.99 4.91 5.20
C LEU A 182 -7.58 4.01 4.12
N LEU A 183 -7.04 4.07 2.90
CA LEU A 183 -7.38 3.14 1.82
C LEU A 183 -8.91 3.04 1.59
N GLY A 184 -9.55 4.19 1.36
CA GLY A 184 -10.99 4.22 1.09
C GLY A 184 -11.35 3.61 -0.27
N PRO A 185 -12.65 3.43 -0.57
CA PRO A 185 -13.10 2.92 -1.85
C PRO A 185 -12.62 3.80 -2.99
N VAL A 186 -12.00 3.20 -3.99
CA VAL A 186 -11.40 3.88 -5.13
C VAL A 186 -12.28 4.97 -5.76
N ASP A 187 -13.55 4.65 -6.04
CA ASP A 187 -14.43 5.54 -6.80
C ASP A 187 -15.15 6.56 -5.90
N ASN A 188 -15.05 6.40 -4.58
CA ASN A 188 -15.87 7.18 -3.64
C ASN A 188 -15.16 7.51 -2.32
N GLU A 189 -13.82 7.50 -2.30
CA GLU A 189 -12.99 7.68 -1.10
C GLU A 189 -13.37 8.94 -0.32
N ARG A 190 -13.64 10.05 -1.02
CA ARG A 190 -14.02 11.32 -0.39
C ARG A 190 -15.35 11.24 0.37
N VAL A 191 -16.38 10.67 -0.26
CA VAL A 191 -17.71 10.55 0.36
C VAL A 191 -17.65 9.53 1.50
N TRP A 192 -16.95 8.42 1.28
CA TRP A 192 -16.69 7.42 2.30
C TRP A 192 -16.00 8.02 3.52
N HIS A 193 -14.91 8.78 3.32
CA HIS A 193 -14.17 9.42 4.40
C HIS A 193 -15.06 10.41 5.14
N GLN A 194 -15.79 11.26 4.41
CA GLN A 194 -16.70 12.22 5.02
C GLN A 194 -17.75 11.53 5.91
N GLN A 195 -18.46 10.55 5.37
CA GLN A 195 -19.53 9.84 6.08
C GLN A 195 -19.01 9.12 7.32
N LEU A 196 -17.85 8.47 7.20
CA LEU A 196 -17.26 7.72 8.29
C LEU A 196 -16.67 8.65 9.37
N ASP A 197 -16.03 9.77 8.98
CA ASP A 197 -15.58 10.80 9.92
C ASP A 197 -16.77 11.37 10.72
N GLU A 198 -17.86 11.72 10.04
CA GLU A 198 -19.09 12.21 10.69
C GLU A 198 -19.68 11.17 11.65
N SER A 199 -19.82 9.91 11.21
CA SER A 199 -20.36 8.81 12.00
C SER A 199 -19.53 8.52 13.25
N LEU A 200 -18.21 8.36 13.11
CA LEU A 200 -17.32 8.05 14.23
C LEU A 200 -17.31 9.17 15.28
N ARG A 201 -17.29 10.43 14.83
CA ARG A 201 -17.33 11.59 15.74
C ARG A 201 -18.66 11.70 16.47
N ALA A 202 -19.78 11.33 15.84
CA ALA A 202 -21.08 11.28 16.50
C ALA A 202 -21.08 10.24 17.65
N SER A 203 -20.33 9.16 17.51
CA SER A 203 -20.10 8.15 18.56
C SER A 203 -19.02 8.55 19.59
N GLY A 204 -18.48 9.76 19.54
CA GLY A 204 -17.45 10.24 20.48
C GLY A 204 -16.04 9.70 20.20
N ILE A 205 -15.81 9.11 19.03
CA ILE A 205 -14.50 8.56 18.62
C ILE A 205 -13.65 9.69 18.02
N GLU A 206 -12.39 9.78 18.43
CA GLU A 206 -11.45 10.76 17.88
C GLU A 206 -10.92 10.30 16.52
N VAL A 207 -11.26 11.01 15.44
CA VAL A 207 -10.70 10.76 14.11
C VAL A 207 -9.42 11.57 13.93
N LEU A 208 -8.30 10.86 13.75
CA LEU A 208 -6.94 11.42 13.70
C LEU A 208 -6.66 12.18 12.41
N ASN A 209 -7.30 11.78 11.31
CA ASN A 209 -7.26 12.47 10.03
C ASN A 209 -8.69 12.91 9.62
N PRO A 210 -9.26 13.93 10.28
CA PRO A 210 -10.61 14.37 9.98
C PRO A 210 -10.72 14.81 8.52
N TYR A 211 -11.87 14.57 7.90
CA TYR A 211 -12.12 14.74 6.46
C TYR A 211 -11.67 16.12 5.95
N ARG A 212 -11.99 17.19 6.69
CA ARG A 212 -11.58 18.56 6.33
C ARG A 212 -10.06 18.73 6.19
N MET A 213 -9.27 18.00 6.97
CA MET A 213 -7.81 18.05 6.92
C MET A 213 -7.27 17.13 5.84
N ALA A 214 -7.91 15.97 5.63
CA ALA A 214 -7.60 15.08 4.51
C ALA A 214 -7.79 15.77 3.16
N LEU A 215 -8.88 16.53 2.97
CA LEU A 215 -9.12 17.33 1.75
C LEU A 215 -7.97 18.31 1.44
N ILE A 216 -7.39 18.90 2.47
CA ILE A 216 -6.25 19.81 2.31
C ILE A 216 -4.99 19.05 1.89
N ALA A 217 -4.77 17.87 2.46
CA ALA A 217 -3.62 17.02 2.11
C ALA A 217 -3.75 16.40 0.71
N ASP A 218 -4.97 16.13 0.25
CA ASP A 218 -5.24 15.60 -1.10
C ASP A 218 -5.00 16.62 -2.21
N ASP A 219 -5.03 17.92 -1.89
CA ASP A 219 -4.70 18.99 -2.82
C ASP A 219 -3.18 19.13 -2.94
N LYS A 220 -2.60 18.48 -3.95
CA LYS A 220 -1.17 18.53 -4.21
C LYS A 220 -0.70 19.95 -4.50
N TRP A 221 -1.51 20.76 -5.18
CA TRP A 221 -1.12 22.14 -5.50
C TRP A 221 -1.02 22.99 -4.24
N ALA A 222 -2.04 22.94 -3.38
CA ALA A 222 -2.01 23.62 -2.08
C ALA A 222 -0.84 23.14 -1.20
N THR A 223 -0.50 21.84 -1.28
CA THR A 223 0.67 21.27 -0.60
C THR A 223 1.97 21.87 -1.13
N TYR A 224 2.15 21.96 -2.45
CA TYR A 224 3.33 22.60 -3.06
C TYR A 224 3.43 24.09 -2.73
N GLU A 225 2.32 24.82 -2.68
CA GLU A 225 2.32 26.22 -2.23
C GLU A 225 2.81 26.36 -0.79
N ARG A 226 2.35 25.50 0.13
CA ARG A 226 2.80 25.49 1.53
C ARG A 226 4.27 25.11 1.67
N TRP A 227 4.72 24.10 0.93
CA TRP A 227 6.12 23.69 0.93
C TRP A 227 7.05 24.79 0.42
N ARG A 228 6.68 25.47 -0.68
CA ARG A 228 7.43 26.63 -1.19
C ARG A 228 7.47 27.77 -0.17
N ALA A 229 6.34 28.08 0.47
CA ALA A 229 6.27 29.10 1.53
C ALA A 229 7.13 28.74 2.76
N ALA A 230 7.32 27.45 3.02
CA ALA A 230 8.19 26.93 4.09
C ALA A 230 9.64 26.66 3.64
N SER A 231 10.02 27.06 2.41
CA SER A 231 11.35 26.82 1.82
C SER A 231 11.75 25.33 1.75
N VAL A 232 10.78 24.43 1.70
CA VAL A 232 11.01 23.02 1.38
C VAL A 232 11.33 22.95 -0.11
N ALA A 233 12.43 22.26 -0.47
CA ALA A 233 12.82 22.07 -1.86
C ALA A 233 11.74 21.26 -2.60
N THR A 234 11.20 21.84 -3.67
CA THR A 234 10.20 21.20 -4.54
C THR A 234 10.62 21.38 -5.99
N PRO A 235 10.38 20.39 -6.87
CA PRO A 235 10.62 20.57 -8.31
C PRO A 235 9.80 21.75 -8.85
N GLU A 236 10.24 22.32 -9.97
CA GLU A 236 9.45 23.31 -10.69
C GLU A 236 8.07 22.71 -11.00
N THR A 237 7.03 23.38 -10.52
CA THR A 237 5.67 22.82 -10.52
C THR A 237 4.72 23.85 -11.08
N ARG A 238 3.97 23.48 -12.11
CA ARG A 238 2.94 24.34 -12.71
C ARG A 238 1.57 23.68 -12.64
N LEU A 239 0.56 24.49 -12.37
CA LEU A 239 -0.85 24.11 -12.41
C LEU A 239 -1.42 24.51 -13.78
N ILE A 240 -2.02 23.55 -14.47
CA ILE A 240 -2.80 23.77 -15.69
C ILE A 240 -4.27 23.51 -15.34
N THR A 241 -5.08 24.54 -15.54
CA THR A 241 -6.53 24.50 -15.36
C THR A 241 -7.21 24.59 -16.73
N ARG A 242 -8.54 24.40 -16.78
CA ARG A 242 -9.31 24.66 -18.01
C ARG A 242 -9.13 26.07 -18.56
N ALA A 243 -8.93 27.05 -17.68
CA ALA A 243 -8.75 28.44 -18.08
C ALA A 243 -7.34 28.74 -18.64
N THR A 244 -6.37 27.84 -18.41
CA THR A 244 -4.96 28.05 -18.77
C THR A 244 -4.44 26.97 -19.73
N ILE A 245 -5.33 26.17 -20.31
CA ILE A 245 -4.97 25.07 -21.22
C ILE A 245 -4.18 25.56 -22.44
N ASP A 246 -4.45 26.77 -22.92
CA ASP A 246 -3.74 27.36 -24.07
C ASP A 246 -2.24 27.55 -23.81
N THR A 247 -1.82 27.63 -22.54
CA THR A 247 -0.42 27.73 -22.13
C THR A 247 0.23 26.39 -21.77
N ALA A 248 -0.52 25.29 -21.87
CA ALA A 248 -0.07 23.98 -21.43
C ALA A 248 1.14 23.50 -22.24
N GLU A 249 1.10 23.64 -23.56
CA GLU A 249 2.17 23.17 -24.46
C GLU A 249 3.49 23.92 -24.22
N GLU A 250 3.45 25.25 -24.10
CA GLU A 250 4.62 26.06 -23.74
C GLU A 250 5.17 25.65 -22.36
N SER A 251 4.28 25.43 -21.39
CA SER A 251 4.68 25.03 -20.04
C SER A 251 5.31 23.64 -20.01
N LEU A 252 4.77 22.68 -20.78
CA LEU A 252 5.35 21.34 -20.94
C LEU A 252 6.74 21.40 -21.58
N ARG A 253 6.92 22.22 -22.62
CA ARG A 253 8.23 22.43 -23.25
C ARG A 253 9.25 23.00 -22.27
N HIS A 254 8.84 23.99 -21.47
CA HIS A 254 9.70 24.56 -20.45
C HIS A 254 10.08 23.50 -19.39
N ILE A 255 9.12 22.75 -18.89
CA ILE A 255 9.37 21.69 -17.89
C ILE A 255 10.33 20.62 -18.45
N ARG A 256 10.18 20.23 -19.72
CA ARG A 256 11.09 19.30 -20.40
C ARG A 256 12.51 19.85 -20.57
N GLN A 257 12.72 21.16 -20.54
CA GLN A 257 14.08 21.72 -20.52
C GLN A 257 14.75 21.56 -19.15
N LEU A 258 13.96 21.36 -18.08
CA LEU A 258 14.44 21.20 -16.71
C LEU A 258 14.67 19.74 -16.31
N GLY A 259 14.19 18.77 -17.10
CA GLY A 259 14.35 17.34 -16.86
C GLY A 259 14.02 16.51 -18.09
N GLU A 260 14.60 15.32 -18.21
CA GLU A 260 14.46 14.48 -19.41
C GLU A 260 13.01 14.09 -19.71
N CYS A 261 12.24 13.78 -18.65
CA CYS A 261 10.83 13.43 -18.73
C CYS A 261 9.97 14.48 -18.02
N VAL A 262 8.73 14.61 -18.49
CA VAL A 262 7.68 15.39 -17.83
C VAL A 262 6.74 14.44 -17.10
N VAL A 263 6.36 14.82 -15.89
CA VAL A 263 5.29 14.19 -15.11
C VAL A 263 4.04 15.03 -15.23
N VAL A 264 2.95 14.42 -15.68
CA VAL A 264 1.60 14.99 -15.68
C VAL A 264 0.75 14.19 -14.71
N LYS A 265 0.09 14.85 -13.76
CA LYS A 265 -0.73 14.19 -12.73
C LYS A 265 -1.90 15.06 -12.28
N PRO A 266 -3.02 14.47 -11.80
CA PRO A 266 -4.13 15.24 -11.26
C PRO A 266 -3.75 15.98 -9.96
N ARG A 267 -4.33 17.17 -9.78
CA ARG A 267 -4.19 18.00 -8.58
C ARG A 267 -4.62 17.22 -7.34
N CYS A 268 -5.77 16.56 -7.44
CA CYS A 268 -6.37 15.73 -6.41
C CYS A 268 -6.13 14.24 -6.67
N GLY A 269 -6.32 13.40 -5.65
CA GLY A 269 -6.32 11.94 -5.79
C GLY A 269 -4.99 11.24 -5.48
N THR A 270 -5.06 9.93 -5.27
CA THR A 270 -4.01 9.09 -4.71
C THR A 270 -3.61 7.94 -5.65
N ALA A 271 -2.64 7.11 -5.24
CA ALA A 271 -2.26 5.85 -5.90
C ALA A 271 -1.71 5.94 -7.35
N ALA A 272 -1.24 7.11 -7.80
CA ALA A 272 -0.67 7.29 -9.15
C ALA A 272 -1.63 7.01 -10.33
N ARG A 273 -2.94 7.15 -10.10
CA ARG A 273 -3.94 7.12 -11.18
C ARG A 273 -3.82 8.35 -12.06
N ASN A 274 -3.99 8.17 -13.37
CA ASN A 274 -3.87 9.24 -14.37
C ASN A 274 -2.53 10.00 -14.28
N VAL A 275 -1.47 9.30 -13.86
CA VAL A 275 -0.10 9.84 -13.91
C VAL A 275 0.54 9.39 -15.20
N THR A 276 1.00 10.36 -15.99
CA THR A 276 1.79 10.12 -17.21
C THR A 276 3.19 10.62 -16.97
N ILE A 277 4.18 9.77 -17.24
CA ILE A 277 5.60 10.15 -17.26
C ILE A 277 6.11 9.88 -18.66
N THR A 278 6.47 10.93 -19.39
CA THR A 278 6.82 10.79 -20.80
C THR A 278 7.85 11.82 -21.23
N THR A 279 8.57 11.50 -22.29
CA THR A 279 9.39 12.46 -23.02
C THR A 279 8.60 13.12 -24.16
N ASP A 280 7.45 12.58 -24.55
CA ASP A 280 6.63 13.10 -25.64
C ASP A 280 5.69 14.22 -25.15
N ILE A 281 5.79 15.39 -25.79
CA ILE A 281 4.97 16.55 -25.42
C ILE A 281 3.52 16.35 -25.86
N ASP A 282 3.28 15.66 -26.97
CA ASP A 282 1.92 15.43 -27.47
C ASP A 282 1.18 14.46 -26.54
N GLU A 283 1.85 13.38 -26.11
CA GLU A 283 1.32 12.46 -25.09
C GLU A 283 1.05 13.18 -23.76
N ALA A 284 1.98 14.03 -23.32
CA ALA A 284 1.79 14.81 -22.09
C ALA A 284 0.60 15.78 -22.21
N LEU A 285 0.39 16.39 -23.36
CA LEU A 285 -0.72 17.31 -23.61
C LEU A 285 -2.06 16.56 -23.63
N ASP A 286 -2.10 15.35 -24.19
CA ASP A 286 -3.28 14.49 -24.16
C ASP A 286 -3.60 14.03 -22.74
N ALA A 287 -2.58 13.73 -21.93
CA ALA A 287 -2.76 13.45 -20.50
C ALA A 287 -3.35 14.66 -19.75
N VAL A 288 -2.85 15.88 -20.01
CA VAL A 288 -3.43 17.12 -19.44
C VAL A 288 -4.90 17.24 -19.84
N ARG A 289 -5.23 17.11 -21.13
CA ARG A 289 -6.62 17.20 -21.63
C ARG A 289 -7.54 16.16 -20.99
N SER A 290 -7.02 14.95 -20.77
CA SER A 290 -7.76 13.87 -20.11
C SER A 290 -8.09 14.23 -18.66
N ILE A 291 -7.09 14.68 -17.89
CA ILE A 291 -7.26 15.07 -16.49
C ILE A 291 -8.24 16.24 -16.35
N LEU A 292 -8.16 17.24 -17.24
CA LEU A 292 -9.02 18.43 -17.25
C LEU A 292 -10.52 18.14 -17.40
N ARG A 293 -10.91 16.90 -17.72
CA ARG A 293 -12.32 16.47 -17.71
C ARG A 293 -12.90 16.46 -16.29
N ASP A 294 -12.10 16.11 -15.30
CA ASP A 294 -12.57 15.87 -13.93
C ASP A 294 -11.79 16.66 -12.85
N ASP A 295 -10.57 17.13 -13.15
CA ASP A 295 -9.71 17.83 -12.19
C ASP A 295 -8.69 18.77 -12.87
N ASP A 296 -7.97 19.59 -12.12
CA ASP A 296 -6.83 20.35 -12.63
C ASP A 296 -5.59 19.45 -12.80
N ALA A 297 -4.73 19.78 -13.77
CA ALA A 297 -3.49 19.04 -14.02
C ALA A 297 -2.28 19.74 -13.40
N ILE A 298 -1.38 18.98 -12.79
CA ILE A 298 -0.07 19.43 -12.34
C ILE A 298 0.98 18.86 -13.31
N ILE A 299 1.90 19.71 -13.73
CA ILE A 299 3.05 19.33 -14.54
C ILE A 299 4.36 19.64 -13.82
N GLN A 300 5.33 18.72 -13.91
CA GLN A 300 6.62 18.77 -13.20
C GLN A 300 7.72 18.06 -14.00
N PRO A 301 9.00 18.42 -13.82
CA PRO A 301 10.08 17.58 -14.31
C PRO A 301 10.08 16.28 -13.51
N PHE A 302 10.35 15.16 -14.16
CA PHE A 302 10.56 13.90 -13.46
C PHE A 302 11.87 13.97 -12.69
N GLN A 303 11.80 13.77 -11.38
CA GLN A 303 12.94 13.69 -10.49
C GLN A 303 12.79 12.43 -9.62
N ASN A 304 13.59 11.42 -9.90
CA ASN A 304 13.76 10.26 -9.03
C ASN A 304 15.13 9.61 -9.26
N ASP A 305 16.06 9.98 -8.41
CA ASP A 305 17.42 9.45 -8.34
C ASP A 305 17.59 8.39 -7.25
N LEU A 306 16.56 8.16 -6.42
CA LEU A 306 16.57 7.14 -5.38
C LEU A 306 16.29 5.77 -6.00
N ARG A 307 17.23 4.85 -5.81
CA ARG A 307 17.13 3.46 -6.25
C ARG A 307 17.32 2.50 -5.09
N TRP A 308 16.72 1.32 -5.24
CA TRP A 308 16.92 0.18 -4.36
C TRP A 308 17.57 -0.94 -5.16
N SER A 309 18.77 -1.40 -4.78
CA SER A 309 19.48 -2.52 -5.43
C SER A 309 19.32 -3.85 -4.69
N GLY A 310 18.99 -3.81 -3.41
CA GLY A 310 18.77 -5.02 -2.61
C GLY A 310 20.05 -5.85 -2.48
N GLU A 311 19.95 -7.15 -2.81
CA GLU A 311 21.06 -8.10 -2.92
C GLU A 311 21.49 -8.35 -4.39
N SER A 312 20.84 -7.67 -5.34
CA SER A 312 21.12 -7.82 -6.76
C SER A 312 21.88 -6.61 -7.30
N ASP A 313 22.64 -6.79 -8.38
CA ASP A 313 23.29 -5.65 -9.06
C ASP A 313 22.30 -4.74 -9.82
N THR A 314 20.99 -5.03 -9.77
CA THR A 314 19.96 -4.26 -10.49
C THR A 314 19.33 -3.23 -9.57
N ALA A 315 19.41 -1.95 -9.95
CA ALA A 315 18.87 -0.84 -9.18
C ALA A 315 17.45 -0.46 -9.66
N TYR A 316 16.48 -0.52 -8.75
CA TYR A 316 15.07 -0.29 -9.03
C TYR A 316 14.61 1.11 -8.57
N PRO A 317 13.89 1.89 -9.40
CA PRO A 317 13.28 3.15 -8.99
C PRO A 317 12.45 2.99 -7.72
N THR A 318 12.70 3.86 -6.74
CA THR A 318 12.13 3.70 -5.40
C THR A 318 11.60 5.01 -4.85
N VAL A 319 10.58 4.94 -4.00
CA VAL A 319 10.05 6.06 -3.23
C VAL A 319 10.17 5.71 -1.74
N LEU A 320 10.77 6.63 -0.98
CA LEU A 320 10.83 6.53 0.47
C LEU A 320 9.55 7.14 1.08
N ARG A 321 8.85 6.35 1.91
CA ARG A 321 7.74 6.82 2.74
C ARG A 321 8.19 6.86 4.19
N ILE A 322 7.99 8.02 4.83
CA ILE A 322 8.38 8.26 6.22
C ILE A 322 7.11 8.55 7.01
N ASN A 323 6.92 7.85 8.11
CA ASN A 323 5.81 8.11 9.01
C ASN A 323 6.26 9.10 10.07
N VAL A 324 5.55 10.22 10.14
CA VAL A 324 5.88 11.35 11.01
C VAL A 324 4.82 11.48 12.10
N VAL A 325 5.27 11.37 13.35
CA VAL A 325 4.45 11.53 14.55
C VAL A 325 4.64 12.92 15.12
N ARG A 326 3.52 13.56 15.47
CA ARG A 326 3.54 14.80 16.25
C ARG A 326 3.26 14.48 17.71
N GLY A 327 4.27 14.64 18.55
CA GLY A 327 4.18 14.43 19.99
C GLY A 327 3.55 15.61 20.74
N GLU A 328 3.44 15.44 22.06
CA GLU A 328 2.99 16.49 22.96
C GLU A 328 3.91 17.73 22.84
N CYS A 329 3.34 18.92 23.09
CA CYS A 329 4.00 20.21 22.94
C CYS A 329 4.47 20.56 21.51
N GLY A 330 3.99 19.85 20.49
CA GLY A 330 4.29 20.17 19.09
C GLY A 330 5.63 19.64 18.60
N THR A 331 6.26 18.74 19.35
CA THR A 331 7.44 17.99 18.88
C THR A 331 7.06 17.13 17.67
N VAL A 332 7.97 17.01 16.70
CA VAL A 332 7.77 16.20 15.49
C VAL A 332 8.91 15.19 15.41
N ARG A 333 8.58 13.92 15.22
CA ARG A 333 9.54 12.82 15.11
C ARG A 333 9.18 11.94 13.92
N ALA A 334 10.19 11.55 13.15
CA ALA A 334 10.09 10.48 12.18
C ALA A 334 10.64 9.23 12.85
N GLU A 335 9.77 8.28 13.19
CA GLU A 335 10.16 7.09 13.96
C GLU A 335 10.32 5.86 13.07
N SER A 336 9.88 5.94 11.81
CA SER A 336 9.79 4.80 10.91
C SER A 336 9.54 5.21 9.46
N GLY A 337 9.63 4.21 8.58
CA GLY A 337 9.30 4.35 7.17
C GLY A 337 9.48 3.05 6.42
N TYR A 338 9.11 3.07 5.14
CA TYR A 338 9.24 1.95 4.23
C TYR A 338 9.50 2.45 2.82
N LEU A 339 9.96 1.55 1.97
CA LEU A 339 10.23 1.81 0.57
C LEU A 339 9.09 1.25 -0.27
N HIS A 340 8.71 2.00 -1.30
CA HIS A 340 7.97 1.51 -2.45
C HIS A 340 8.95 1.36 -3.60
N VAL A 341 9.18 0.13 -4.04
CA VAL A 341 10.13 -0.23 -5.10
C VAL A 341 9.37 -0.58 -6.36
N ALA A 342 9.75 -0.01 -7.50
CA ALA A 342 9.16 -0.34 -8.79
C ALA A 342 9.33 -1.83 -9.14
N PRO A 343 8.40 -2.42 -9.91
CA PRO A 343 8.45 -3.83 -10.27
C PRO A 343 9.63 -4.18 -11.20
N THR A 344 10.09 -3.22 -12.02
CA THR A 344 11.23 -3.36 -12.93
C THR A 344 12.14 -2.15 -12.86
N ALA A 345 13.36 -2.26 -13.39
CA ALA A 345 14.34 -1.18 -13.38
C ALA A 345 13.92 0.00 -14.29
N GLU A 346 13.15 -0.29 -15.33
CA GLU A 346 12.68 0.65 -16.34
C GLU A 346 11.42 1.40 -15.91
N GLN A 347 10.60 0.81 -15.03
CA GLN A 347 9.33 1.40 -14.65
C GLN A 347 9.48 2.52 -13.63
N LEU A 348 9.30 3.76 -14.05
CA LEU A 348 9.55 4.95 -13.21
C LEU A 348 8.58 5.17 -12.04
N VAL A 349 7.45 4.44 -12.00
CA VAL A 349 6.42 4.56 -10.96
C VAL A 349 6.45 3.36 -10.02
N ALA A 350 6.73 3.62 -8.74
CA ALA A 350 6.80 2.60 -7.69
C ALA A 350 5.48 2.43 -6.88
N SER A 351 4.36 3.00 -7.34
CA SER A 351 3.06 2.86 -6.67
C SER A 351 2.57 1.41 -6.69
N VAL A 352 1.89 0.96 -5.63
CA VAL A 352 1.25 -0.36 -5.56
C VAL A 352 0.24 -0.56 -6.70
N ALA A 353 -0.49 0.49 -7.11
CA ALA A 353 -1.42 0.42 -8.25
C ALA A 353 -0.72 0.14 -9.60
N GLN A 354 0.60 0.26 -9.64
CA GLN A 354 1.47 -0.06 -10.77
C GLN A 354 2.38 -1.25 -10.42
N PHE A 355 1.95 -2.14 -9.52
CA PHE A 355 2.69 -3.33 -9.08
C PHE A 355 3.99 -3.04 -8.32
N GLY A 356 4.13 -1.82 -7.77
CA GLY A 356 5.20 -1.48 -6.85
C GLY A 356 5.16 -2.34 -5.58
N ARG A 357 6.33 -2.58 -5.00
CA ARG A 357 6.53 -3.51 -3.89
C ARG A 357 6.99 -2.78 -2.64
N GLY A 358 6.39 -3.10 -1.51
CA GLY A 358 6.88 -2.66 -0.20
C GLY A 358 8.21 -3.33 0.16
N ARG A 359 9.16 -2.56 0.69
CA ARG A 359 10.39 -3.06 1.31
C ARG A 359 10.70 -2.30 2.61
N SER A 360 11.29 -2.99 3.57
CA SER A 360 11.91 -2.35 4.72
C SER A 360 13.08 -1.47 4.27
N ILE A 361 13.32 -0.37 4.98
CA ILE A 361 14.46 0.50 4.69
C ILE A 361 15.74 -0.23 5.10
N CYS A 362 16.56 -0.59 4.12
CA CYS A 362 17.93 -1.06 4.33
C CYS A 362 18.88 -0.09 3.64
N ARG A 363 19.70 0.65 4.40
CA ARG A 363 20.58 1.69 3.83
C ARG A 363 21.56 1.14 2.82
N ASN A 364 22.14 -0.02 3.09
CA ASN A 364 23.11 -0.67 2.19
C ASN A 364 22.50 -1.11 0.87
N SER A 365 21.16 -1.11 0.78
CA SER A 365 20.42 -1.44 -0.43
C SER A 365 19.90 -0.20 -1.16
N LEU A 366 20.26 1.01 -0.72
CA LEU A 366 19.82 2.26 -1.33
C LEU A 366 20.96 2.97 -2.07
N GLU A 367 20.62 3.55 -3.21
CA GLU A 367 21.51 4.34 -4.05
C GLU A 367 20.86 5.68 -4.40
N ILE A 368 21.66 6.73 -4.45
CA ILE A 368 21.25 8.06 -4.93
C ILE A 368 22.17 8.44 -6.08
N GLY A 369 21.60 8.72 -7.25
CA GLY A 369 22.38 9.08 -8.44
C GLY A 369 23.36 7.98 -8.87
N GLY A 370 23.06 6.72 -8.59
CA GLY A 370 23.92 5.56 -8.88
C GLY A 370 25.07 5.36 -7.91
N MET A 371 25.09 6.06 -6.77
CA MET A 371 26.06 5.85 -5.70
C MET A 371 25.39 5.26 -4.46
N PRO A 372 25.94 4.21 -3.84
CA PRO A 372 25.43 3.69 -2.57
C PRO A 372 25.44 4.76 -1.48
N ILE A 373 24.39 4.78 -0.65
CA ILE A 373 24.35 5.65 0.54
C ILE A 373 25.31 5.06 1.59
N THR A 374 26.53 5.59 1.68
CA THR A 374 27.53 5.17 2.68
C THR A 374 27.38 5.96 4.00
N GLU A 375 27.95 5.44 5.10
CA GLU A 375 27.75 5.83 6.50
C GLU A 375 27.84 7.33 6.86
N SER A 376 28.29 8.20 5.95
CA SER A 376 28.47 9.63 6.20
C SER A 376 27.24 10.52 5.95
N GLU A 377 26.18 9.99 5.32
CA GLU A 377 24.95 10.77 5.04
C GLU A 377 23.78 10.24 5.88
N THR A 378 23.28 11.10 6.76
CA THR A 378 22.44 10.71 7.92
C THR A 378 21.00 10.42 7.49
N LEU A 379 20.64 9.15 7.29
CA LEU A 379 19.26 8.64 7.37
C LEU A 379 19.12 7.66 8.54
N VAL A 380 19.23 8.16 9.78
CA VAL A 380 19.03 7.35 10.99
C VAL A 380 17.57 7.02 11.18
N PHE A 381 17.12 5.95 10.52
CA PHE A 381 16.01 5.14 10.96
C PHE A 381 16.58 3.96 11.74
N GLU A 382 16.29 3.89 13.04
CA GLU A 382 16.52 2.67 13.81
C GLU A 382 15.53 1.62 13.29
N SER A 383 16.05 0.53 12.74
CA SER A 383 15.25 -0.63 12.36
C SER A 383 14.44 -1.12 13.55
N ILE A 384 13.12 -1.21 13.39
CA ILE A 384 12.22 -1.74 14.42
C ILE A 384 12.54 -3.22 14.72
N ALA A 385 13.16 -3.94 13.78
CA ALA A 385 13.53 -5.34 13.95
C ALA A 385 14.66 -5.56 14.98
N GLU A 386 15.35 -4.51 15.45
CA GLU A 386 16.49 -4.65 16.38
C GLU A 386 16.24 -4.06 17.76
N LYS A 387 15.06 -3.50 18.06
CA LYS A 387 14.76 -3.09 19.44
C LYS A 387 14.36 -4.31 20.26
N PRO A 388 15.16 -4.75 21.25
CA PRO A 388 14.66 -5.69 22.23
C PRO A 388 13.50 -5.02 22.94
N PHE A 389 12.31 -5.61 22.84
CA PHE A 389 11.14 -5.19 23.61
C PHE A 389 11.50 -5.28 25.10
N ALA A 390 11.86 -4.15 25.70
CA ALA A 390 12.03 -4.05 27.14
C ALA A 390 10.63 -4.12 27.77
N ARG A 391 10.47 -5.14 28.63
CA ARG A 391 9.23 -5.48 29.34
C ARG A 391 8.69 -4.35 30.22
#